data_AF-A0A9P9YJH5-F1
#
_entry.id   AF-A0A9P9YJH5-F1
#
_cell.length_a   1.000
_cell.length_b   1.000
_cell.length_c   1.000
_cell.angle_alpha   90.00
_cell.angle_beta   90.00
_cell.angle_gamma   90.00
#
_symmetry.space_group_name_H-M   'P 1'
#
loop_
_entity.id
_entity.type
_entity.pdbx_description
1 polymer ?
#
loop_
_entity_poly.entity_id
_entity_poly.type
_entity_poly.pdbx_seq_one_letter_code
_entity_poly.pdbx_strand_id
1 'polypeptide(L)'
;MAFSAEIEKVMGQGNCLMPDLNISLGDMANPTEGTVTKIMVHYLRCFGFRLDPPYKTGCETAFASREGRVFLIRLCRQVERIIQISFPNKTYTYVDIMKPAVKKTLSTLSYLFNYLAYYKVFKKNVLGPVEESIKLKDSLTAEIKAKSQQLEQRRQKADSVENDTRDCEVAIDQLQKDLKDSQAKLHHLRKSFSEQSNALELLEQQQMELDKRIGHWEQLVVEDGQVMELTNKIKSACSHVESCKAELAGKKQVTNDHRQVIEASQEVVTALEKATAVLTTIKVEDYTESSKKLETVEKQVSALEANYQMRGLDSEVKKQELSSCDQQYDARKHKHDAEGQKLQKQIEMLQDELEERKNRIEDLGTVLQELNQRNLGQHQLQGILSERLREALGEIWQFGST
;
A
#
# COMPACT_ATOMS: atom_id res chain seq x y z
N MET A 1 -79.16 -45.93 50.47
CA MET A 1 -77.77 -45.53 50.79
C MET A 1 -76.78 -45.87 49.68
N ALA A 2 -76.77 -47.08 49.11
CA ALA A 2 -75.79 -47.48 48.06
C ALA A 2 -75.78 -46.58 46.80
N PHE A 3 -76.94 -46.05 46.38
CA PHE A 3 -77.07 -45.22 45.17
C PHE A 3 -76.45 -43.82 45.31
N SER A 4 -76.47 -43.23 46.52
CA SER A 4 -75.85 -41.92 46.78
C SER A 4 -74.33 -42.01 46.73
N ALA A 5 -73.76 -43.07 47.29
CA ALA A 5 -72.32 -43.31 47.29
C ALA A 5 -71.76 -43.54 45.87
N GLU A 6 -72.52 -44.20 44.98
CA GLU A 6 -72.14 -44.38 43.59
C GLU A 6 -72.12 -43.06 42.82
N ILE A 7 -73.12 -42.19 43.04
CA ILE A 7 -73.16 -40.85 42.46
C ILE A 7 -71.96 -40.01 42.93
N GLU A 8 -71.70 -39.97 44.23
CA GLU A 8 -70.57 -39.20 44.80
C GLU A 8 -69.23 -39.68 44.24
N LYS A 9 -69.05 -40.99 44.07
CA LYS A 9 -67.85 -41.57 43.48
C LYS A 9 -67.65 -41.13 42.03
N VAL A 10 -68.68 -41.24 41.19
CA VAL A 10 -68.61 -40.86 39.77
C VAL A 10 -68.40 -39.35 39.62
N MET A 11 -69.09 -38.55 40.43
CA MET A 11 -68.93 -37.10 40.48
C MET A 11 -67.49 -36.71 40.89
N GLY A 12 -66.96 -37.32 41.95
CA GLY A 12 -65.60 -37.07 42.43
C GLY A 12 -64.54 -37.44 41.38
N GLN A 13 -64.70 -38.59 40.71
CA GLN A 13 -63.84 -38.98 39.60
C GLN A 13 -63.92 -38.01 38.42
N GLY A 14 -65.14 -37.63 38.01
CA GLY A 14 -65.37 -36.70 36.92
C GLY A 14 -64.76 -35.33 37.18
N ASN A 15 -64.95 -34.77 38.39
CA ASN A 15 -64.40 -33.47 38.76
C ASN A 15 -62.87 -33.51 38.95
N CYS A 16 -62.31 -34.61 39.42
CA CYS A 16 -60.86 -34.78 39.49
C CYS A 16 -60.22 -34.90 38.10
N LEU A 17 -60.87 -35.60 37.17
CA LEU A 17 -60.35 -35.82 35.82
C LEU A 17 -60.67 -34.65 34.87
N MET A 18 -61.74 -33.90 35.12
CA MET A 18 -62.21 -32.80 34.27
C MET A 18 -62.65 -31.63 35.17
N PRO A 19 -61.70 -30.89 35.75
CA PRO A 19 -62.00 -29.84 36.74
C PRO A 19 -62.89 -28.72 36.16
N ASP A 20 -62.77 -28.44 34.86
CA ASP A 20 -63.54 -27.37 34.19
C ASP A 20 -65.04 -27.68 34.02
N LEU A 21 -65.46 -28.94 34.23
CA LEU A 21 -66.81 -29.40 33.96
C LEU A 21 -67.78 -29.15 35.13
N ASN A 22 -67.26 -29.21 36.36
CA ASN A 22 -67.94 -29.11 37.65
C ASN A 22 -69.31 -29.82 37.69
N ILE A 23 -69.28 -31.15 37.74
CA ILE A 23 -70.44 -32.02 37.85
C ILE A 23 -71.03 -31.90 39.25
N SER A 24 -72.33 -31.61 39.35
CA SER A 24 -73.05 -31.52 40.62
C SER A 24 -73.78 -32.82 40.99
N LEU A 25 -74.24 -32.93 42.24
CA LEU A 25 -75.08 -34.05 42.69
C LEU A 25 -76.41 -34.09 41.91
N GLY A 26 -77.01 -32.94 41.62
CA GLY A 26 -78.26 -32.82 40.88
C GLY A 26 -78.15 -33.32 39.43
N ASP A 27 -77.02 -33.00 38.78
CA ASP A 27 -76.69 -33.46 37.43
C ASP A 27 -76.68 -35.00 37.32
N MET A 28 -76.23 -35.68 38.37
CA MET A 28 -76.10 -37.14 38.38
C MET A 28 -77.34 -37.84 38.95
N ALA A 29 -78.07 -37.20 39.87
CA ALA A 29 -79.31 -37.74 40.41
C ALA A 29 -80.44 -37.72 39.36
N ASN A 30 -80.49 -36.69 38.53
CA ASN A 30 -81.46 -36.52 37.44
C ASN A 30 -80.71 -36.09 36.16
N PRO A 31 -80.03 -37.00 35.47
CA PRO A 31 -79.28 -36.64 34.27
C PRO A 31 -80.22 -36.13 33.20
N THR A 32 -79.83 -35.04 32.55
CA THR A 32 -80.50 -34.49 31.37
C THR A 32 -79.63 -34.74 30.14
N GLU A 33 -80.22 -34.67 28.96
CA GLU A 33 -79.47 -34.74 27.70
C GLU A 33 -78.36 -33.67 27.66
N GLY A 34 -78.67 -32.44 28.10
CA GLY A 34 -77.70 -31.35 28.14
C GLY A 34 -76.52 -31.64 29.07
N THR A 35 -76.79 -32.15 30.27
CA THR A 35 -75.78 -32.57 31.24
C THR A 35 -74.88 -33.68 30.67
N VAL A 36 -75.47 -34.75 30.13
CA VAL A 36 -74.70 -35.88 29.56
C VAL A 36 -73.89 -35.43 28.35
N THR A 37 -74.48 -34.63 27.46
CA THR A 37 -73.78 -34.08 26.29
C THR A 37 -72.57 -33.24 26.70
N LYS A 38 -72.73 -32.35 27.69
CA LYS A 38 -71.63 -31.56 28.25
C LYS A 38 -70.51 -32.47 28.76
N ILE A 39 -70.85 -33.48 29.55
CA ILE A 39 -69.86 -34.42 30.11
C ILE A 39 -69.11 -35.16 28.98
N MET A 40 -69.81 -35.69 27.98
CA MET A 40 -69.20 -36.43 26.87
C MET A 40 -68.30 -35.56 25.97
N VAL A 41 -68.67 -34.29 25.76
CA VAL A 41 -67.83 -33.34 25.00
C VAL A 41 -66.53 -33.05 25.74
N HIS A 42 -66.61 -32.74 27.04
CA HIS A 42 -65.42 -32.50 27.85
C HIS A 42 -64.54 -33.74 27.98
N TYR A 43 -65.16 -34.92 28.08
CA TYR A 43 -64.45 -36.19 28.07
C TYR A 43 -63.60 -36.37 26.81
N LEU A 44 -64.19 -36.18 25.62
CA LEU A 44 -63.45 -36.30 24.36
C LEU A 44 -62.38 -35.21 24.18
N ARG A 45 -62.63 -33.99 24.66
CA ARG A 45 -61.61 -32.93 24.65
C ARG A 45 -60.35 -33.32 25.42
N CYS A 46 -60.45 -34.14 26.46
CA CYS A 46 -59.27 -34.64 27.17
C CYS A 46 -58.33 -35.52 26.32
N PHE A 47 -58.85 -36.11 25.23
CA PHE A 47 -58.06 -36.86 24.24
C PHE A 47 -57.59 -35.99 23.07
N GLY A 48 -57.84 -34.67 23.09
CA GLY A 48 -57.44 -33.74 22.05
C GLY A 48 -58.45 -33.55 20.91
N PHE A 49 -59.65 -34.12 21.00
CA PHE A 49 -60.70 -33.88 20.00
C PHE A 49 -61.22 -32.43 20.08
N ARG A 50 -61.22 -31.73 18.94
CA ARG A 50 -61.86 -30.41 18.80
C ARG A 50 -63.34 -30.60 18.51
N LEU A 51 -64.15 -30.52 19.56
CA LEU A 51 -65.61 -30.66 19.47
C LEU A 51 -66.27 -29.37 19.93
N ASP A 52 -66.99 -28.75 18.99
CA ASP A 52 -67.79 -27.56 19.23
C ASP A 52 -69.26 -27.90 18.96
N PRO A 53 -70.11 -27.95 20.00
CA PRO A 53 -71.53 -28.16 19.81
C PRO A 53 -72.12 -27.02 18.98
N PRO A 54 -73.04 -27.29 18.03
CA PRO A 54 -73.64 -26.27 17.16
C PRO A 54 -74.63 -25.33 17.89
N TYR A 55 -74.69 -25.42 19.22
CA TYR A 55 -75.61 -24.69 20.10
C TYR A 55 -74.89 -24.34 21.41
N LYS A 56 -75.37 -23.32 22.13
CA LYS A 56 -74.90 -23.03 23.49
C LYS A 56 -75.30 -24.20 24.41
N THR A 57 -74.31 -24.82 25.04
CA THR A 57 -74.52 -25.96 25.95
C THR A 57 -75.40 -25.52 27.13
N GLY A 58 -76.60 -26.09 27.29
CA GLY A 58 -77.56 -25.74 28.34
C GLY A 58 -78.88 -25.12 27.87
N CYS A 59 -79.11 -24.97 26.56
CA CYS A 59 -80.38 -24.44 26.03
C CYS A 59 -81.32 -25.57 25.58
N GLU A 60 -82.27 -25.99 26.42
CA GLU A 60 -83.16 -27.15 26.23
C GLU A 60 -83.92 -27.18 24.88
N THR A 61 -84.03 -26.06 24.17
CA THR A 61 -84.77 -25.94 22.90
C THR A 61 -83.89 -25.97 21.63
N ALA A 62 -82.56 -25.89 21.75
CA ALA A 62 -81.65 -25.82 20.60
C ALA A 62 -81.39 -27.19 19.91
N PHE A 63 -81.85 -28.28 20.52
CA PHE A 63 -81.47 -29.66 20.18
C PHE A 63 -82.45 -30.38 19.23
N ALA A 64 -83.58 -29.76 18.89
CA ALA A 64 -84.54 -30.30 17.91
C ALA A 64 -84.10 -30.11 16.43
N SER A 65 -83.02 -29.35 16.21
CA SER A 65 -82.45 -29.09 14.88
C SER A 65 -81.85 -30.36 14.25
N ARG A 66 -81.73 -30.38 12.92
CA ARG A 66 -81.07 -31.48 12.20
C ARG A 66 -79.59 -31.56 12.59
N GLU A 67 -78.94 -30.42 12.71
CA GLU A 67 -77.53 -30.25 13.04
C GLU A 67 -77.23 -30.76 14.45
N GLY A 68 -78.10 -30.45 15.42
CA GLY A 68 -77.99 -30.95 16.78
C GLY A 68 -78.09 -32.48 16.85
N ARG A 69 -79.06 -33.09 16.15
CA ARG A 69 -79.19 -34.55 16.07
C ARG A 69 -77.96 -35.21 15.45
N VAL A 70 -77.43 -34.65 14.36
CA VAL A 70 -76.22 -35.16 13.71
C VAL A 70 -75.01 -35.08 14.64
N PHE A 71 -74.86 -33.97 15.39
CA PHE A 71 -73.81 -33.82 16.38
C PHE A 71 -73.90 -34.89 17.47
N LEU A 72 -75.09 -35.09 18.05
CA LEU A 72 -75.30 -36.10 19.10
C LEU A 72 -75.06 -37.53 18.60
N ILE A 73 -75.43 -37.86 17.36
CA ILE A 73 -75.10 -39.15 16.74
C ILE A 73 -73.59 -39.34 16.62
N ARG A 74 -72.86 -38.31 16.18
CA ARG A 74 -71.39 -38.36 16.08
C ARG A 74 -70.75 -38.50 17.45
N LEU A 75 -71.21 -37.72 18.42
CA LEU A 75 -70.75 -37.76 19.82
C LEU A 75 -70.96 -39.17 20.39
N CYS A 76 -72.17 -39.72 20.24
CA CYS A 76 -72.50 -41.07 20.66
C CYS A 76 -71.54 -42.11 20.06
N ARG A 77 -71.34 -42.07 18.74
CA ARG A 77 -70.45 -43.03 18.05
C ARG A 77 -69.01 -42.96 18.53
N GLN A 78 -68.50 -41.76 18.82
CA GLN A 78 -67.13 -41.61 19.33
C GLN A 78 -67.01 -42.15 20.76
N VAL A 79 -67.98 -41.84 21.62
CA VAL A 79 -68.02 -42.36 23.00
C VAL A 79 -68.19 -43.89 22.99
N GLU A 80 -69.08 -44.43 22.16
CA GLU A 80 -69.31 -45.86 22.02
C GLU A 80 -68.03 -46.60 21.60
N ARG A 81 -67.30 -46.08 20.59
CA ARG A 81 -66.01 -46.65 20.19
C ARG A 81 -65.01 -46.72 21.35
N ILE A 82 -64.93 -45.67 22.16
CA ILE A 82 -64.03 -45.65 23.33
C ILE A 82 -64.47 -46.66 24.39
N ILE A 83 -65.78 -46.79 24.63
CA ILE A 83 -66.33 -47.81 25.54
C ILE A 83 -65.96 -49.20 25.04
N GLN A 84 -66.10 -49.46 23.74
CA GLN A 84 -65.79 -50.76 23.14
C GLN A 84 -64.30 -51.13 23.24
N ILE A 85 -63.39 -50.16 23.31
CA ILE A 85 -61.95 -50.43 23.51
C ILE A 85 -61.70 -51.11 24.87
N SER A 86 -62.36 -50.64 25.92
CA SER A 86 -62.12 -51.13 27.29
C SER A 86 -63.15 -52.17 27.74
N PHE A 87 -64.36 -52.11 27.17
CA PHE A 87 -65.52 -52.89 27.57
C PHE A 87 -66.34 -53.29 26.32
N PRO A 88 -65.85 -54.24 25.50
CA PRO A 88 -66.44 -54.59 24.20
C PRO A 88 -67.89 -55.10 24.28
N ASN A 89 -68.29 -55.64 25.44
CA ASN A 89 -69.65 -56.16 25.67
C ASN A 89 -70.64 -55.07 26.13
N LYS A 90 -70.22 -53.81 26.25
CA LYS A 90 -71.07 -52.69 26.67
C LYS A 90 -71.50 -51.88 25.45
N THR A 91 -72.79 -51.58 25.39
CA THR A 91 -73.38 -50.77 24.31
C THR A 91 -73.76 -49.39 24.83
N TYR A 92 -73.44 -48.38 24.03
CA TYR A 92 -73.83 -47.00 24.28
C TYR A 92 -74.45 -46.43 23.02
N THR A 93 -75.72 -46.06 23.12
CA THR A 93 -76.58 -45.76 21.98
C THR A 93 -77.10 -44.33 22.07
N TYR A 94 -77.63 -43.83 20.95
CA TYR A 94 -78.18 -42.48 20.88
C TYR A 94 -79.26 -42.20 21.95
N VAL A 95 -80.04 -43.22 22.30
CA VAL A 95 -81.09 -43.13 23.34
C VAL A 95 -80.49 -42.84 24.71
N ASP A 96 -79.27 -43.31 24.99
CA ASP A 96 -78.61 -43.11 26.28
C ASP A 96 -78.17 -41.67 26.51
N ILE A 97 -78.08 -40.87 25.44
CA ILE A 97 -77.86 -39.43 25.50
C ILE A 97 -79.20 -38.68 25.58
N MET A 98 -80.14 -39.01 24.69
CA MET A 98 -81.43 -38.30 24.58
C MET A 98 -82.36 -38.51 25.78
N LYS A 99 -82.34 -39.72 26.35
CA LYS A 99 -83.18 -40.12 27.47
C LYS A 99 -82.32 -40.85 28.51
N PRO A 100 -81.42 -40.11 29.19
CA PRO A 100 -80.43 -40.72 30.05
C PRO A 100 -81.11 -41.37 31.27
N ALA A 101 -80.89 -42.67 31.45
CA ALA A 101 -81.35 -43.41 32.61
C ALA A 101 -80.28 -43.39 33.70
N VAL A 102 -80.62 -42.95 34.91
CA VAL A 102 -79.65 -42.69 35.99
C VAL A 102 -78.63 -43.82 36.19
N LYS A 103 -79.09 -45.06 36.37
CA LYS A 103 -78.20 -46.23 36.56
C LYS A 103 -77.26 -46.47 35.38
N LYS A 104 -77.76 -46.32 34.15
CA LYS A 104 -76.96 -46.57 32.93
C LYS A 104 -75.95 -45.44 32.71
N THR A 105 -76.33 -44.20 32.99
CA THR A 105 -75.44 -43.03 32.93
C THR A 105 -74.29 -43.18 33.92
N LEU A 106 -74.57 -43.51 35.18
CA LEU A 106 -73.54 -43.72 36.21
C LEU A 106 -72.58 -44.86 35.83
N SER A 107 -73.11 -46.00 35.37
CA SER A 107 -72.27 -47.11 34.93
C SER A 107 -71.41 -46.73 33.72
N THR A 108 -71.97 -46.01 32.75
CA THR A 108 -71.25 -45.57 31.55
C THR A 108 -70.13 -44.60 31.90
N LEU A 109 -70.42 -43.59 32.72
CA LEU A 109 -69.45 -42.61 33.17
C LEU A 109 -68.33 -43.26 34.00
N SER A 110 -68.64 -44.26 34.83
CA SER A 110 -67.63 -45.03 35.56
C SER A 110 -66.62 -45.69 34.61
N TYR A 111 -67.08 -46.32 33.53
CA TYR A 111 -66.20 -46.95 32.54
C TYR A 111 -65.34 -45.91 31.81
N LEU A 112 -65.97 -44.82 31.37
CA LEU A 112 -65.28 -43.74 30.66
C LEU A 112 -64.22 -43.09 31.55
N PHE A 113 -64.58 -42.69 32.77
CA PHE A 113 -63.65 -42.02 33.69
C PHE A 113 -62.50 -42.94 34.10
N ASN A 114 -62.73 -44.24 34.25
CA ASN A 114 -61.66 -45.19 34.47
C ASN A 114 -60.67 -45.24 33.30
N TYR A 115 -61.17 -45.27 32.06
CA TYR A 115 -60.31 -45.24 30.88
C TYR A 115 -59.56 -43.90 30.74
N LEU A 116 -60.21 -42.77 31.03
CA LEU A 116 -59.56 -41.46 31.03
C LEU A 116 -58.47 -41.35 32.10
N ALA A 117 -58.70 -41.90 33.30
CA ALA A 117 -57.67 -41.97 34.33
C ALA A 117 -56.44 -42.75 33.84
N TYR A 118 -56.65 -43.94 33.24
CA TYR A 118 -55.59 -44.71 32.61
C TYR A 118 -54.87 -43.90 31.52
N TYR A 119 -55.62 -43.27 30.61
CA TYR A 119 -55.04 -42.47 29.53
C TYR A 119 -54.18 -41.31 30.04
N LYS A 120 -54.63 -40.59 31.08
CA LYS A 120 -53.85 -39.50 31.67
C LYS A 120 -52.55 -39.99 32.30
N VAL A 121 -52.59 -41.13 33.01
CA VAL A 121 -51.39 -41.76 33.59
C VAL A 121 -50.45 -42.23 32.47
N PHE A 122 -50.97 -42.88 31.44
CA PHE A 122 -50.20 -43.31 30.27
C PHE A 122 -49.55 -42.13 29.55
N LYS A 123 -50.32 -41.06 29.26
CA LYS A 123 -49.81 -39.84 28.63
C LYS A 123 -48.69 -39.22 29.45
N LYS A 124 -48.84 -39.13 30.78
CA LYS A 124 -47.81 -38.58 31.65
C LYS A 124 -46.56 -39.46 31.73
N ASN A 125 -46.72 -40.76 31.93
CA ASN A 125 -45.61 -41.66 32.27
C ASN A 125 -44.91 -42.25 31.05
N VAL A 126 -45.59 -42.35 29.92
CA VAL A 126 -45.04 -42.95 28.70
C VAL A 126 -44.78 -41.89 27.64
N LEU A 127 -45.76 -41.03 27.33
CA LEU A 127 -45.57 -40.01 26.29
C LEU A 127 -44.72 -38.83 26.76
N GLY A 128 -44.86 -38.41 28.03
CA GLY A 128 -44.09 -37.32 28.62
C GLY A 128 -42.56 -37.50 28.48
N PRO A 129 -41.98 -38.61 28.96
CA PRO A 129 -40.54 -38.86 28.82
C PRO A 129 -40.06 -38.94 27.37
N VAL A 130 -40.91 -39.44 26.45
CA VAL A 130 -40.59 -39.47 25.02
C VAL A 130 -40.55 -38.06 24.44
N GLU A 131 -41.51 -37.21 24.77
CA GLU A 131 -41.51 -35.79 24.37
C GLU A 131 -40.28 -35.04 24.92
N GLU A 132 -39.91 -35.28 26.18
CA GLU A 132 -38.71 -34.71 26.80
C GLU A 132 -37.43 -35.19 26.12
N SER A 133 -37.34 -36.50 25.81
CA SER A 133 -36.20 -37.07 25.08
C SER A 133 -36.06 -36.50 23.67
N ILE A 134 -37.18 -36.26 22.98
CA ILE A 134 -37.17 -35.62 21.64
C ILE A 134 -36.65 -34.18 21.77
N LYS A 135 -37.18 -33.39 22.72
CA LYS A 135 -36.72 -32.02 22.96
C LYS A 135 -35.24 -31.97 23.29
N LEU A 136 -34.75 -32.89 24.12
CA LEU A 136 -33.32 -32.99 24.46
C LEU A 136 -32.48 -33.32 23.22
N LYS A 137 -32.91 -34.29 22.40
CA LYS A 137 -32.22 -34.64 21.16
C LYS A 137 -32.13 -33.44 20.20
N ASP A 138 -33.22 -32.70 20.06
CA ASP A 138 -33.27 -31.53 19.17
C ASP A 138 -32.38 -30.40 19.69
N SER A 139 -32.36 -30.17 21.01
CA SER A 139 -31.45 -29.21 21.66
C SER A 139 -29.97 -29.59 21.46
N LEU A 140 -29.60 -30.85 21.71
CA LEU A 140 -28.22 -31.32 21.51
C LEU A 140 -27.81 -31.27 20.03
N THR A 141 -28.73 -31.57 19.11
CA THR A 141 -28.46 -31.47 17.68
C THR A 141 -28.19 -30.02 17.26
N ALA A 142 -28.93 -29.06 17.83
CA ALA A 142 -28.69 -27.64 17.59
C ALA A 142 -27.33 -27.18 18.15
N GLU A 143 -26.97 -27.64 19.36
CA GLU A 143 -25.68 -27.33 19.97
C GLU A 143 -24.51 -27.89 19.15
N ILE A 144 -24.59 -29.14 18.69
CA ILE A 144 -23.57 -29.75 17.83
C ILE A 144 -23.40 -28.93 16.55
N LYS A 145 -24.50 -28.53 15.89
CA LYS A 145 -24.43 -27.69 14.68
C LYS A 145 -23.73 -26.35 14.95
N ALA A 146 -24.07 -25.67 16.04
CA ALA A 146 -23.44 -24.41 16.43
C ALA A 146 -21.94 -24.57 16.71
N LYS A 147 -21.54 -25.63 17.43
CA LYS A 147 -20.13 -25.93 17.73
C LYS A 147 -19.35 -26.29 16.48
N SER A 148 -19.92 -27.07 15.57
CA SER A 148 -19.28 -27.40 14.29
C SER A 148 -19.03 -26.16 13.43
N GLN A 149 -19.99 -25.23 13.36
CA GLN A 149 -19.80 -23.96 12.65
C GLN A 149 -18.70 -23.11 13.31
N GLN A 150 -18.66 -23.04 14.64
CA GLN A 150 -17.62 -22.30 15.36
C GLN A 150 -16.22 -22.91 15.12
N LEU A 151 -16.11 -24.24 15.07
CA LEU A 151 -14.85 -24.93 14.77
C LEU A 151 -14.38 -24.65 13.34
N GLU A 152 -15.30 -24.69 12.37
CA GLU A 152 -14.96 -24.39 10.97
C GLU A 152 -14.46 -22.95 10.79
N GLN A 153 -15.11 -21.98 11.44
CA GLN A 153 -14.63 -20.58 11.45
C GLN A 153 -13.24 -20.44 12.09
N ARG A 154 -12.97 -21.17 13.17
CA ARG A 154 -11.65 -21.17 13.80
C ARG A 154 -10.59 -21.79 12.90
N ARG A 155 -10.93 -22.84 12.17
CA ARG A 155 -10.03 -23.47 11.20
C ARG A 155 -9.68 -22.50 10.08
N GLN A 156 -10.67 -21.85 9.47
CA GLN A 156 -10.43 -20.85 8.42
C GLN A 156 -9.55 -19.69 8.89
N LYS A 157 -9.73 -19.22 10.14
CA LYS A 157 -8.85 -18.21 10.75
C LYS A 157 -7.44 -18.73 11.00
N ALA A 158 -7.28 -19.99 11.39
CA ALA A 158 -5.96 -20.59 11.58
C ALA A 158 -5.24 -20.73 10.23
N ASP A 159 -5.95 -21.18 9.19
CA ASP A 159 -5.42 -21.31 7.83
C ASP A 159 -5.01 -19.93 7.26
N SER A 160 -5.77 -18.87 7.53
CA SER A 160 -5.39 -17.51 7.12
C SER A 160 -4.13 -17.03 7.82
N VAL A 161 -4.04 -17.22 9.15
CA VAL A 161 -2.85 -16.86 9.94
C VAL A 161 -1.62 -17.64 9.49
N GLU A 162 -1.77 -18.92 9.13
CA GLU A 162 -0.66 -19.72 8.61
C GLU A 162 -0.15 -19.18 7.27
N ASN A 163 -1.06 -18.77 6.37
CA ASN A 163 -0.67 -18.14 5.11
C ASN A 163 0.01 -16.78 5.34
N ASP A 164 -0.56 -15.92 6.19
CA ASP A 164 0.04 -14.63 6.54
C ASP A 164 1.45 -14.80 7.15
N THR A 165 1.63 -15.86 7.96
CA THR A 165 2.94 -16.19 8.56
C THR A 165 3.94 -16.57 7.48
N ARG A 166 3.56 -17.41 6.51
CA ARG A 166 4.43 -17.77 5.37
C ARG A 166 4.79 -16.56 4.52
N ASP A 167 3.84 -15.67 4.25
CA ASP A 167 4.10 -14.45 3.48
C ASP A 167 5.08 -13.53 4.22
N CYS A 168 4.94 -13.42 5.55
CA CYS A 168 5.90 -12.69 6.39
C CYS A 168 7.29 -13.33 6.36
N GLU A 169 7.38 -14.66 6.44
CA GLU A 169 8.66 -15.39 6.35
C GLU A 169 9.38 -15.10 5.01
N VAL A 170 8.65 -15.16 3.88
CA VAL A 170 9.19 -14.83 2.56
C VAL A 170 9.65 -13.37 2.50
N ALA A 171 8.89 -12.43 3.06
CA ALA A 171 9.27 -11.03 3.12
C ALA A 171 10.53 -10.79 3.98
N ILE A 172 10.65 -11.49 5.11
CA ILE A 172 11.84 -11.44 5.96
C ILE A 172 13.07 -11.94 5.20
N ASP A 173 12.97 -13.07 4.52
CA ASP A 173 14.08 -13.64 3.75
C ASP A 173 14.53 -12.69 2.63
N GLN A 174 13.58 -12.05 1.94
CA GLN A 174 13.89 -11.05 0.92
C GLN A 174 14.59 -9.82 1.52
N LEU A 175 14.09 -9.28 2.63
CA LEU A 175 14.73 -8.15 3.33
C LEU A 175 16.13 -8.50 3.83
N GLN A 176 16.36 -9.72 4.31
CA GLN A 176 17.70 -10.16 4.70
C GLN A 176 18.66 -10.21 3.52
N LYS A 177 18.19 -10.63 2.34
CA LYS A 177 18.98 -10.62 1.11
C LYS A 177 19.31 -9.18 0.68
N ASP A 178 18.32 -8.30 0.64
CA ASP A 178 18.51 -6.90 0.27
C ASP A 178 19.44 -6.15 1.23
N LEU A 179 19.39 -6.50 2.53
CA LEU A 179 20.30 -5.98 3.54
C LEU A 179 21.76 -6.40 3.25
N LYS A 180 21.99 -7.68 2.94
CA LYS A 180 23.33 -8.19 2.59
C LYS A 180 23.87 -7.51 1.34
N ASP A 181 23.05 -7.37 0.31
CA ASP A 181 23.43 -6.70 -0.95
C ASP A 181 23.74 -5.22 -0.72
N SER A 182 22.94 -4.54 0.10
CA SER A 182 23.17 -3.14 0.47
C SER A 182 24.44 -2.97 1.29
N GLN A 183 24.71 -3.86 2.26
CA GLN A 183 25.96 -3.86 3.02
C GLN A 183 27.18 -4.07 2.12
N ALA A 184 27.09 -4.97 1.13
CA ALA A 184 28.16 -5.19 0.16
C ALA A 184 28.44 -3.94 -0.70
N LYS A 185 27.39 -3.27 -1.19
CA LYS A 185 27.51 -1.99 -1.91
C LYS A 185 28.15 -0.91 -1.04
N LEU A 186 27.72 -0.79 0.21
CA LEU A 186 28.25 0.19 1.16
C LEU A 186 29.73 -0.05 1.45
N HIS A 187 30.13 -1.31 1.63
CA HIS A 187 31.54 -1.68 1.79
C HIS A 187 32.37 -1.28 0.55
N HIS A 188 31.86 -1.53 -0.66
CA HIS A 188 32.54 -1.12 -1.90
C HIS A 188 32.71 0.40 -2.00
N LEU A 189 31.63 1.16 -1.74
CA LEU A 189 31.69 2.62 -1.69
C LEU A 189 32.69 3.14 -0.66
N ARG A 190 32.71 2.54 0.54
CA ARG A 190 33.64 2.93 1.61
C ARG A 190 35.10 2.70 1.19
N LYS A 191 35.38 1.59 0.50
CA LYS A 191 36.71 1.31 -0.04
C LYS A 191 37.10 2.34 -1.10
N SER A 192 36.22 2.60 -2.06
CA SER A 192 36.46 3.61 -3.11
C SER A 192 36.66 5.02 -2.53
N PHE A 193 35.88 5.39 -1.52
CA PHE A 193 36.05 6.65 -0.80
C PHE A 193 37.43 6.74 -0.12
N SER A 194 37.88 5.66 0.52
CA SER A 194 39.22 5.63 1.12
C SER A 194 40.34 5.79 0.09
N GLU A 195 40.19 5.17 -1.08
CA GLU A 195 41.15 5.29 -2.18
C GLU A 195 41.19 6.72 -2.73
N GLN A 196 40.03 7.35 -2.91
CA GLN A 196 39.92 8.75 -3.34
C GLN A 196 40.49 9.72 -2.29
N SER A 197 40.23 9.47 -1.00
CA SER A 197 40.78 10.28 0.09
C SER A 197 42.31 10.23 0.09
N ASN A 198 42.90 9.04 -0.05
CA ASN A 198 44.35 8.88 -0.12
C ASN A 198 44.94 9.56 -1.37
N ALA A 199 44.23 9.52 -2.50
CA ALA A 199 44.66 10.21 -3.72
C ALA A 199 44.61 11.74 -3.57
N LEU A 200 43.62 12.26 -2.84
CA LEU A 200 43.53 13.67 -2.48
C LEU A 200 44.69 14.11 -1.60
N GLU A 201 44.99 13.35 -0.54
CA GLU A 201 46.14 13.63 0.34
C GLU A 201 47.47 13.65 -0.45
N LEU A 202 47.64 12.75 -1.43
CA LEU A 202 48.82 12.75 -2.29
C LEU A 202 48.90 14.00 -3.17
N LEU A 203 47.77 14.43 -3.75
CA LEU A 203 47.71 15.66 -4.55
C LEU A 203 48.00 16.90 -3.70
N GLU A 204 47.50 16.97 -2.47
CA GLU A 204 47.82 18.05 -1.52
C GLU A 204 49.32 18.09 -1.19
N GLN A 205 49.95 16.92 -1.00
CA GLN A 205 51.40 16.85 -0.81
C GLN A 205 52.18 17.34 -2.04
N GLN A 206 51.76 16.93 -3.24
CA GLN A 206 52.38 17.39 -4.49
C GLN A 206 52.21 18.90 -4.68
N GLN A 207 51.03 19.44 -4.37
CA GLN A 207 50.78 20.88 -4.42
C GLN A 207 51.69 21.64 -3.45
N MET A 208 51.79 21.18 -2.20
CA MET A 208 52.72 21.78 -1.22
C MET A 208 54.18 21.74 -1.70
N GLU A 209 54.60 20.67 -2.37
CA GLU A 209 55.95 20.57 -2.93
C GLU A 209 56.16 21.54 -4.11
N LEU A 210 55.16 21.66 -4.99
CA LEU A 210 55.18 22.64 -6.08
C LEU A 210 55.21 24.07 -5.55
N ASP A 211 54.41 24.41 -4.55
CA ASP A 211 54.40 25.75 -3.93
C ASP A 211 55.77 26.08 -3.31
N LYS A 212 56.41 25.11 -2.65
CA LYS A 212 57.79 25.27 -2.15
C LYS A 212 58.78 25.51 -3.29
N ARG A 213 58.65 24.79 -4.41
CA ARG A 213 59.50 24.98 -5.59
C ARG A 213 59.27 26.35 -6.23
N ILE A 214 58.02 26.78 -6.37
CA ILE A 214 57.67 28.11 -6.88
C ILE A 214 58.31 29.18 -6.00
N GLY A 215 58.13 29.12 -4.68
CA GLY A 215 58.76 30.08 -3.76
C GLY A 215 60.29 30.07 -3.84
N HIS A 216 60.92 28.92 -4.07
CA HIS A 216 62.36 28.85 -4.31
C HIS A 216 62.79 29.53 -5.62
N TRP A 217 62.03 29.32 -6.71
CA TRP A 217 62.31 29.99 -7.98
C TRP A 217 62.08 31.49 -7.89
N GLU A 218 61.02 31.94 -7.22
CA GLU A 218 60.75 33.36 -6.97
C GLU A 218 61.91 34.03 -6.21
N GLN A 219 62.57 33.34 -5.28
CA GLN A 219 63.76 33.85 -4.58
C GLN A 219 65.01 33.95 -5.47
N LEU A 220 65.09 33.13 -6.52
CA LEU A 220 66.22 33.12 -7.46
C LEU A 220 66.05 34.10 -8.62
N VAL A 221 64.82 34.55 -8.88
CA VAL A 221 64.54 35.54 -9.91
C VAL A 221 64.99 36.91 -9.39
N VAL A 222 65.90 37.53 -10.14
CA VAL A 222 66.34 38.91 -9.91
C VAL A 222 65.26 39.85 -10.42
N GLU A 223 64.88 40.85 -9.62
CA GLU A 223 63.88 41.84 -10.03
C GLU A 223 64.30 42.54 -11.34
N ASP A 224 63.35 42.69 -12.27
CA ASP A 224 63.59 43.27 -13.60
C ASP A 224 64.27 44.65 -13.54
N GLY A 225 64.02 45.42 -12.48
CA GLY A 225 64.68 46.71 -12.24
C GLY A 225 66.21 46.59 -12.08
N GLN A 226 66.68 45.55 -11.39
CA GLN A 226 68.11 45.30 -11.19
C GLN A 226 68.78 44.80 -12.47
N VAL A 227 68.07 43.97 -13.26
CA VAL A 227 68.53 43.54 -14.59
C VAL A 227 68.64 44.74 -15.54
N MET A 228 67.67 45.65 -15.49
CA MET A 228 67.67 46.87 -16.30
C MET A 228 68.82 47.81 -15.91
N GLU A 229 69.10 47.99 -14.61
CA GLU A 229 70.26 48.73 -14.12
C GLU A 229 71.58 48.12 -14.59
N LEU A 230 71.73 46.80 -14.48
CA LEU A 230 72.94 46.10 -14.91
C LEU A 230 73.15 46.25 -16.42
N THR A 231 72.08 46.15 -17.20
CA THR A 231 72.09 46.34 -18.66
C THR A 231 72.54 47.76 -19.02
N ASN A 232 72.08 48.77 -18.28
CA ASN A 232 72.49 50.16 -18.47
C ASN A 232 73.97 50.38 -18.10
N LYS A 233 74.45 49.78 -16.99
CA LYS A 233 75.87 49.82 -16.60
C LYS A 233 76.77 49.15 -17.65
N ILE A 234 76.35 47.99 -18.20
CA ILE A 234 77.08 47.30 -19.27
C ILE A 234 77.12 48.16 -20.55
N LYS A 235 75.98 48.74 -20.97
CA LYS A 235 75.96 49.65 -22.14
C LYS A 235 76.90 50.84 -21.96
N SER A 236 76.92 51.44 -20.76
CA SER A 236 77.83 52.53 -20.42
C SER A 236 79.30 52.10 -20.42
N ALA A 237 79.61 50.89 -19.98
CA ALA A 237 80.97 50.37 -20.01
C ALA A 237 81.42 50.05 -21.44
N CYS A 238 80.54 49.44 -22.26
CA CYS A 238 80.81 49.17 -23.67
C CYS A 238 81.08 50.45 -24.46
N SER A 239 80.28 51.50 -24.27
CA SER A 239 80.53 52.80 -24.93
C SER A 239 81.86 53.41 -24.49
N HIS A 240 82.26 53.24 -23.23
CA HIS A 240 83.56 53.69 -22.72
C HIS A 240 84.72 52.90 -23.34
N VAL A 241 84.56 51.59 -23.51
CA VAL A 241 85.55 50.74 -24.20
C VAL A 241 85.68 51.11 -25.67
N GLU A 242 84.58 51.39 -26.37
CA GLU A 242 84.62 51.85 -27.76
C GLU A 242 85.31 53.22 -27.88
N SER A 243 85.03 54.14 -26.96
CA SER A 243 85.73 55.42 -26.87
C SER A 243 87.23 55.24 -26.65
N CYS A 244 87.63 54.36 -25.71
CA CYS A 244 89.04 54.04 -25.48
C CYS A 244 89.69 53.39 -26.71
N LYS A 245 88.99 52.50 -27.42
CA LYS A 245 89.48 51.90 -28.68
C LYS A 245 89.70 52.96 -29.76
N ALA A 246 88.79 53.92 -29.90
CA ALA A 246 88.93 55.03 -30.85
C ALA A 246 90.14 55.92 -30.49
N GLU A 247 90.33 56.21 -29.20
CA GLU A 247 91.48 57.00 -28.72
C GLU A 247 92.81 56.26 -28.94
N LEU A 248 92.82 54.93 -28.74
CA LEU A 248 93.99 54.07 -28.96
C LEU A 248 94.30 53.91 -30.45
N ALA A 249 93.28 53.86 -31.31
CA ALA A 249 93.44 53.94 -32.77
C ALA A 249 94.02 55.29 -33.20
N GLY A 250 93.53 56.40 -32.62
CA GLY A 250 94.07 57.73 -32.85
C GLY A 250 95.54 57.85 -32.42
N LYS A 251 95.90 57.32 -31.25
CA LYS A 251 97.30 57.30 -30.80
C LYS A 251 98.18 56.40 -31.67
N LYS A 252 97.67 55.24 -32.13
CA LYS A 252 98.39 54.37 -33.07
C LYS A 252 98.71 55.07 -34.38
N GLN A 253 97.75 55.82 -34.94
CA GLN A 253 97.96 56.65 -36.13
C GLN A 253 99.08 57.67 -35.89
N VAL A 254 99.01 58.42 -34.78
CA VAL A 254 100.04 59.42 -34.42
C VAL A 254 101.43 58.79 -34.24
N THR A 255 101.55 57.61 -33.62
CA THR A 255 102.85 56.93 -33.51
C THR A 255 103.36 56.40 -34.85
N ASN A 256 102.47 55.96 -35.74
CA ASN A 256 102.85 55.51 -37.08
C ASN A 256 103.35 56.70 -37.93
N ASP A 257 102.70 57.86 -37.81
CA ASP A 257 103.14 59.10 -38.46
C ASP A 257 104.51 59.55 -37.91
N HIS A 258 104.72 59.51 -36.59
CA HIS A 258 106.05 59.78 -36.00
C HIS A 258 107.12 58.77 -36.43
N ARG A 259 106.77 57.49 -36.60
CA ARG A 259 107.68 56.47 -37.10
C ARG A 259 108.13 56.77 -38.53
N GLN A 260 107.19 57.16 -39.41
CA GLN A 260 107.48 57.55 -40.79
C GLN A 260 108.36 58.81 -40.85
N VAL A 261 108.18 59.77 -39.93
CA VAL A 261 109.03 60.97 -39.84
C VAL A 261 110.45 60.66 -39.36
N ILE A 262 110.62 59.68 -38.45
CA ILE A 262 111.92 59.23 -37.97
C ILE A 262 112.65 58.43 -39.04
N GLU A 263 111.96 57.53 -39.74
CA GLU A 263 112.49 56.77 -40.88
C GLU A 263 112.93 57.72 -42.02
N ALA A 264 112.12 58.75 -42.34
CA ALA A 264 112.50 59.79 -43.30
C ALA A 264 113.69 60.65 -42.84
N SER A 265 113.81 60.93 -41.53
CA SER A 265 114.94 61.69 -40.99
C SER A 265 116.24 60.87 -40.97
N GLN A 266 116.16 59.55 -40.80
CA GLN A 266 117.31 58.65 -40.89
C GLN A 266 117.78 58.44 -42.33
N GLU A 267 116.86 58.38 -43.31
CA GLU A 267 117.20 58.31 -44.73
C GLU A 267 117.85 59.60 -45.27
N VAL A 268 117.43 60.78 -44.79
CA VAL A 268 118.01 62.08 -45.17
C VAL A 268 119.45 62.27 -44.66
N VAL A 269 119.81 61.66 -43.52
CA VAL A 269 121.19 61.74 -42.97
C VAL A 269 122.16 60.84 -43.74
N THR A 270 121.73 59.66 -44.20
CA THR A 270 122.57 58.76 -45.02
C THR A 270 122.67 59.18 -46.50
N ALA A 271 121.71 59.93 -47.03
CA ALA A 271 121.69 60.37 -48.43
C ALA A 271 122.53 61.65 -48.71
N LEU A 272 122.91 62.41 -47.67
CA LEU A 272 123.65 63.68 -47.82
C LEU A 272 125.18 63.52 -47.94
N GLU A 273 125.75 62.37 -47.58
CA GLU A 273 127.21 62.16 -47.54
C GLU A 273 127.81 61.46 -48.78
N LYS A 274 127.00 61.11 -49.80
CA LYS A 274 127.51 60.47 -51.03
C LYS A 274 126.94 61.07 -52.31
N ALA A 275 127.23 62.34 -52.51
CA ALA A 275 127.69 62.87 -53.79
C ALA A 275 127.03 62.31 -55.08
N THR A 276 126.38 63.23 -55.80
CA THR A 276 126.87 63.57 -57.15
C THR A 276 127.01 62.40 -58.14
N ALA A 277 125.90 61.94 -58.72
CA ALA A 277 125.81 61.57 -60.15
C ALA A 277 124.41 61.07 -60.55
N VAL A 278 123.73 61.86 -61.39
CA VAL A 278 123.09 61.38 -62.63
C VAL A 278 121.73 60.62 -62.55
N LEU A 279 120.70 61.31 -63.09
CA LEU A 279 119.55 60.87 -63.92
C LEU A 279 118.24 60.30 -63.31
N THR A 280 117.17 61.09 -63.56
CA THR A 280 115.83 60.82 -64.15
C THR A 280 115.14 59.46 -64.09
N THR A 281 113.90 59.52 -63.57
CA THR A 281 112.58 59.18 -64.18
C THR A 281 112.45 57.99 -65.16
N ILE A 282 111.58 57.02 -64.81
CA ILE A 282 110.37 56.55 -65.54
C ILE A 282 110.01 55.07 -65.19
N LYS A 283 108.73 54.87 -64.80
CA LYS A 283 107.74 53.76 -64.97
C LYS A 283 108.24 52.27 -65.03
N VAL A 284 107.47 51.28 -64.54
CA VAL A 284 106.41 50.58 -65.32
C VAL A 284 105.88 49.32 -64.55
N GLU A 285 104.55 49.07 -64.64
CA GLU A 285 103.75 47.79 -64.63
C GLU A 285 103.87 46.80 -63.43
N ASP A 286 102.87 46.02 -62.96
CA ASP A 286 101.54 45.54 -63.38
C ASP A 286 100.74 45.14 -62.10
N TYR A 287 99.42 45.38 -61.98
CA TYR A 287 98.27 44.58 -62.47
C TYR A 287 98.09 43.17 -61.85
N THR A 288 96.82 42.87 -61.53
CA THR A 288 96.21 41.60 -61.04
C THR A 288 96.24 41.38 -59.52
N GLU A 289 95.16 41.01 -58.80
CA GLU A 289 93.88 40.43 -59.20
C GLU A 289 92.87 40.43 -58.01
N SER A 290 91.59 40.27 -58.35
CA SER A 290 90.53 39.67 -57.52
C SER A 290 89.54 40.58 -56.77
N SER A 291 88.89 41.42 -57.56
CA SER A 291 87.49 41.83 -57.35
C SER A 291 86.55 40.68 -57.78
N LYS A 292 86.15 39.80 -56.84
CA LYS A 292 84.94 38.94 -56.93
C LYS A 292 84.51 38.50 -55.53
N LYS A 293 83.43 39.09 -55.00
CA LYS A 293 82.44 38.46 -54.10
C LYS A 293 81.30 39.44 -53.78
N LEU A 294 80.47 39.71 -54.79
CA LEU A 294 79.17 40.37 -54.65
C LEU A 294 78.09 39.48 -55.26
N GLU A 295 78.03 38.22 -54.82
CA GLU A 295 77.05 37.24 -55.33
C GLU A 295 76.77 36.17 -54.24
N THR A 296 76.11 36.58 -53.16
CA THR A 296 75.65 35.64 -52.10
C THR A 296 74.44 36.21 -51.34
N VAL A 297 73.44 36.69 -52.09
CA VAL A 297 72.14 37.10 -51.51
C VAL A 297 70.94 36.33 -52.10
N GLU A 298 71.12 35.49 -53.13
CA GLU A 298 70.00 34.78 -53.78
C GLU A 298 69.80 33.31 -53.34
N LYS A 299 69.86 33.00 -52.05
CA LYS A 299 69.50 31.65 -51.52
C LYS A 299 68.69 31.65 -50.22
N GLN A 300 67.76 32.60 -50.04
CA GLN A 300 66.88 32.62 -48.85
C GLN A 300 65.39 32.86 -49.13
N VAL A 301 64.89 32.57 -50.34
CA VAL A 301 63.46 32.76 -50.67
C VAL A 301 62.69 31.43 -50.72
N SER A 302 63.29 30.34 -51.21
CA SER A 302 62.57 29.07 -51.43
C SER A 302 62.21 28.26 -50.17
N ALA A 303 62.69 28.65 -48.98
CA ALA A 303 62.39 27.95 -47.71
C ALA A 303 61.15 28.51 -46.98
N LEU A 304 60.68 29.72 -47.33
CA LEU A 304 59.55 30.37 -46.66
C LEU A 304 58.19 30.07 -47.32
N GLU A 305 58.17 29.79 -48.62
CA GLU A 305 56.93 29.51 -49.37
C GLU A 305 56.33 28.12 -49.05
N ALA A 306 57.15 27.11 -48.77
CA ALA A 306 56.67 25.76 -48.42
C ALA A 306 56.02 25.67 -47.02
N ASN A 307 56.40 26.56 -46.09
CA ASN A 307 55.86 26.58 -44.72
C ASN A 307 54.49 27.26 -44.64
N TYR A 308 54.17 28.13 -45.60
CA TYR A 308 52.89 28.84 -45.66
C TYR A 308 51.75 27.98 -46.26
N GLN A 309 52.05 27.09 -47.22
CA GLN A 309 51.05 26.20 -47.82
C GLN A 309 50.58 25.08 -46.86
N MET A 310 51.46 24.57 -45.98
CA MET A 310 51.10 23.56 -44.98
C MET A 310 50.19 24.09 -43.86
N ARG A 311 50.32 25.36 -43.45
CA ARG A 311 49.41 25.97 -42.46
C ARG A 311 48.02 26.30 -43.01
N GLY A 312 47.92 26.57 -44.32
CA GLY A 312 46.64 26.82 -44.97
C GLY A 312 45.73 25.58 -44.95
N LEU A 313 46.29 24.40 -45.23
CA LEU A 313 45.56 23.12 -45.20
C LEU A 313 45.13 22.72 -43.78
N ASP A 314 45.97 22.93 -42.76
CA ASP A 314 45.64 22.61 -41.35
C ASP A 314 44.52 23.52 -40.79
N SER A 315 44.45 24.77 -41.25
CA SER A 315 43.38 25.71 -40.87
C SER A 315 42.03 25.37 -41.51
N GLU A 316 42.03 24.86 -42.75
CA GLU A 316 40.78 24.51 -43.45
C GLU A 316 40.16 23.22 -42.89
N VAL A 317 41.00 22.24 -42.49
CA VAL A 317 40.56 21.00 -41.83
C VAL A 317 39.93 21.29 -40.47
N LYS A 318 40.55 22.13 -39.63
CA LYS A 318 39.97 22.53 -38.33
C LYS A 318 38.66 23.30 -38.49
N LYS A 319 38.49 24.07 -39.57
CA LYS A 319 37.25 24.80 -39.87
C LYS A 319 36.11 23.86 -40.29
N GLN A 320 36.42 22.78 -41.01
CA GLN A 320 35.45 21.71 -41.32
C GLN A 320 35.10 20.88 -40.09
N GLU A 321 36.06 20.58 -39.20
CA GLU A 321 35.80 19.86 -37.94
C GLU A 321 34.91 20.67 -36.98
N LEU A 322 35.15 21.99 -36.85
CA LEU A 322 34.30 22.89 -36.08
C LEU A 322 32.87 22.96 -36.63
N SER A 323 32.72 23.09 -37.95
CA SER A 323 31.41 23.08 -38.62
C SER A 323 30.63 21.77 -38.40
N SER A 324 31.33 20.63 -38.43
CA SER A 324 30.71 19.32 -38.14
C SER A 324 30.31 19.19 -36.66
N CYS A 325 31.11 19.74 -35.75
CA CYS A 325 30.83 19.74 -34.31
C CYS A 325 29.60 20.61 -33.97
N ASP A 326 29.51 21.80 -34.57
CA ASP A 326 28.37 22.71 -34.40
C ASP A 326 27.06 22.07 -34.91
N GLN A 327 27.09 21.41 -36.07
CA GLN A 327 25.92 20.69 -36.60
C GLN A 327 25.49 19.53 -35.70
N GLN A 328 26.43 18.81 -35.08
CA GLN A 328 26.10 17.74 -34.11
C GLN A 328 25.55 18.29 -32.80
N TYR A 329 26.05 19.45 -32.36
CA TYR A 329 25.54 20.13 -31.16
C TYR A 329 24.10 20.61 -31.37
N ASP A 330 23.81 21.27 -32.48
CA ASP A 330 22.46 21.75 -32.79
C ASP A 330 21.47 20.60 -32.97
N ALA A 331 21.89 19.49 -33.59
CA ALA A 331 21.06 18.29 -33.70
C ALA A 331 20.74 17.66 -32.34
N ARG A 332 21.70 17.61 -31.41
CA ARG A 332 21.47 17.12 -30.04
C ARG A 332 20.59 18.08 -29.23
N LYS A 333 20.81 19.39 -29.36
CA LYS A 333 20.00 20.41 -28.72
C LYS A 333 18.54 20.31 -29.12
N HIS A 334 18.25 20.22 -30.42
CA HIS A 334 16.87 20.03 -30.91
C HIS A 334 16.23 18.74 -30.43
N LYS A 335 17.01 17.64 -30.31
CA LYS A 335 16.50 16.38 -29.77
C LYS A 335 16.15 16.49 -28.28
N HIS A 336 17.00 17.13 -27.49
CA HIS A 336 16.75 17.38 -26.07
C HIS A 336 15.58 18.34 -25.84
N ASP A 337 15.44 19.38 -26.66
CA ASP A 337 14.30 20.31 -26.60
C ASP A 337 12.98 19.59 -26.90
N ALA A 338 12.97 18.69 -27.90
CA ALA A 338 11.79 17.89 -28.24
C ALA A 338 11.44 16.86 -27.14
N GLU A 339 12.43 16.22 -26.51
CA GLU A 339 12.23 15.33 -25.36
C GLU A 339 11.74 16.11 -24.13
N GLY A 340 12.29 17.30 -23.87
CA GLY A 340 11.86 18.20 -22.82
C GLY A 340 10.40 18.63 -22.99
N GLN A 341 9.98 19.01 -24.21
CA GLN A 341 8.58 19.33 -24.50
C GLN A 341 7.63 18.15 -24.32
N LYS A 342 8.06 16.92 -24.64
CA LYS A 342 7.25 15.71 -24.40
C LYS A 342 7.09 15.43 -22.92
N LEU A 343 8.16 15.52 -22.15
CA LEU A 343 8.13 15.32 -20.70
C LEU A 343 7.29 16.40 -20.01
N GLN A 344 7.39 17.66 -20.46
CA GLN A 344 6.57 18.76 -19.94
C GLN A 344 5.07 18.49 -20.15
N LYS A 345 4.67 18.03 -21.34
CA LYS A 345 3.26 17.65 -21.61
C LYS A 345 2.79 16.48 -20.75
N GLN A 346 3.66 15.50 -20.48
CA GLN A 346 3.31 14.39 -19.59
C GLN A 346 3.14 14.85 -18.13
N ILE A 347 3.95 15.81 -17.68
CA ILE A 347 3.81 16.40 -16.36
C ILE A 347 2.49 17.16 -16.24
N GLU A 348 2.12 17.98 -17.23
CA GLU A 348 0.85 18.70 -17.25
C GLU A 348 -0.35 17.74 -17.19
N MET A 349 -0.36 16.66 -17.99
CA MET A 349 -1.41 15.65 -17.93
C MET A 349 -1.54 14.99 -16.55
N LEU A 350 -0.40 14.65 -15.92
CA LEU A 350 -0.39 14.04 -14.59
C LEU A 350 -0.84 15.02 -13.50
N GLN A 351 -0.59 16.32 -13.67
CA GLN A 351 -1.10 17.36 -12.77
C GLN A 351 -2.63 17.50 -12.88
N ASP A 352 -3.16 17.48 -14.09
CA ASP A 352 -4.61 17.52 -14.31
C ASP A 352 -5.31 16.28 -13.71
N GLU A 353 -4.74 15.08 -13.90
CA GLU A 353 -5.25 13.85 -13.27
C GLU A 353 -5.19 13.87 -11.74
N LEU A 354 -4.15 14.47 -11.17
CA LEU A 354 -4.02 14.63 -9.72
C LEU A 354 -5.10 15.58 -9.17
N GLU A 355 -5.35 16.70 -9.84
CA GLU A 355 -6.37 17.65 -9.39
C GLU A 355 -7.79 17.04 -9.52
N GLU A 356 -8.05 16.28 -10.59
CA GLU A 356 -9.31 15.54 -10.72
C GLU A 356 -9.49 14.51 -9.59
N ARG A 357 -8.45 13.75 -9.25
CA ARG A 357 -8.50 12.78 -8.13
C ARG A 357 -8.70 13.45 -6.79
N LYS A 358 -8.05 14.60 -6.57
CA LYS A 358 -8.21 15.40 -5.35
C LYS A 358 -9.66 15.87 -5.20
N ASN A 359 -10.27 16.41 -6.26
CA ASN A 359 -11.67 16.81 -6.24
C ASN A 359 -12.61 15.63 -5.93
N ARG A 360 -12.36 14.45 -6.53
CA ARG A 360 -13.14 13.23 -6.21
C ARG A 360 -13.00 12.79 -4.75
N ILE A 361 -11.82 12.95 -4.15
CA ILE A 361 -11.60 12.64 -2.72
C ILE A 361 -12.38 13.60 -1.84
N GLU A 362 -12.40 14.90 -2.18
CA GLU A 362 -13.21 15.89 -1.46
C GLU A 362 -14.72 15.58 -1.56
N ASP A 363 -15.21 15.22 -2.75
CA ASP A 363 -16.60 14.80 -2.96
C ASP A 363 -16.95 13.54 -2.14
N LEU A 364 -16.07 12.52 -2.13
CA LEU A 364 -16.27 11.34 -1.30
C LEU A 364 -16.24 11.67 0.21
N GLY A 365 -15.42 12.64 0.60
CA GLY A 365 -15.36 13.16 1.97
C GLY A 365 -16.68 13.78 2.42
N THR A 366 -17.32 14.58 1.55
CA THR A 366 -18.64 15.17 1.86
C THR A 366 -19.74 14.10 1.96
N VAL A 367 -19.76 13.12 1.04
CA VAL A 367 -20.72 11.99 1.09
C VAL A 367 -20.55 11.16 2.37
N LEU A 368 -19.31 10.92 2.81
CA LEU A 368 -19.05 10.22 4.07
C LEU A 368 -19.55 10.99 5.29
N GLN A 369 -19.39 12.32 5.30
CA GLN A 369 -19.94 13.17 6.37
C GLN A 369 -21.47 13.10 6.42
N GLU A 370 -22.15 13.16 5.27
CA GLU A 370 -23.61 13.03 5.19
C GLU A 370 -24.10 11.66 5.68
N LEU A 371 -23.43 10.57 5.27
CA LEU A 371 -23.75 9.22 5.73
C LEU A 371 -23.56 9.06 7.24
N ASN A 372 -22.49 9.63 7.80
CA ASN A 372 -22.27 9.62 9.25
C ASN A 372 -23.36 10.39 10.01
N GLN A 373 -23.80 11.55 9.52
CA GLN A 373 -24.91 12.28 10.11
C GLN A 373 -26.21 11.47 10.05
N ARG A 374 -26.46 10.79 8.93
CA ARG A 374 -27.65 9.94 8.76
C ARG A 374 -27.64 8.73 9.69
N ASN A 375 -26.50 8.06 9.84
CA ASN A 375 -26.31 6.97 10.80
C ASN A 375 -26.51 7.45 12.25
N LEU A 376 -25.96 8.62 12.60
CA LEU A 376 -26.18 9.21 13.92
C LEU A 376 -27.67 9.45 14.18
N GLY A 377 -28.40 10.00 13.20
CA GLY A 377 -29.85 10.19 13.28
C GLY A 377 -30.61 8.86 13.43
N GLN A 378 -30.20 7.81 12.71
CA GLN A 378 -30.79 6.47 12.85
C GLN A 378 -30.53 5.85 14.23
N HIS A 379 -29.32 5.98 14.78
CA HIS A 379 -29.01 5.52 16.13
C HIS A 379 -29.80 6.29 17.21
N GLN A 380 -29.98 7.59 17.04
CA GLN A 380 -30.83 8.39 17.93
C GLN A 380 -32.30 7.95 17.85
N LEU A 381 -32.84 7.75 16.65
CA LEU A 381 -34.18 7.20 16.43
C LEU A 381 -34.35 5.81 17.05
N GLN A 382 -33.36 4.92 16.88
CA GLN A 382 -33.35 3.60 17.49
C GLN A 382 -33.33 3.69 19.01
N GLY A 383 -32.57 4.63 19.59
CA GLY A 383 -32.56 4.91 21.02
C GLY A 383 -33.94 5.34 21.53
N ILE A 384 -34.56 6.32 20.87
CA ILE A 384 -35.91 6.81 21.22
C ILE A 384 -36.95 5.68 21.10
N LEU A 385 -36.90 4.90 20.01
CA LEU A 385 -37.80 3.75 19.82
C LEU A 385 -37.61 2.70 20.92
N SER A 386 -36.37 2.39 21.27
CA SER A 386 -36.05 1.44 22.34
C SER A 386 -36.55 1.90 23.71
N GLU A 387 -36.44 3.21 23.99
CA GLU A 387 -36.94 3.81 25.22
C GLU A 387 -38.48 3.79 25.27
N ARG A 388 -39.15 4.16 24.17
CA ARG A 388 -40.63 4.08 24.06
C ARG A 388 -41.16 2.66 24.16
N LEU A 389 -40.47 1.69 23.56
CA LEU A 389 -40.83 0.27 23.67
C LEU A 389 -40.66 -0.22 25.10
N ARG A 390 -39.60 0.21 25.80
CA ARG A 390 -39.40 -0.07 27.23
C ARG A 390 -40.50 0.54 28.10
N GLU A 391 -40.90 1.79 27.85
CA GLU A 391 -42.00 2.46 28.56
C GLU A 391 -43.35 1.75 28.35
N ALA A 392 -43.63 1.30 27.12
CA ALA A 392 -44.91 0.70 26.77
C ALA A 392 -45.04 -0.78 27.17
N LEU A 393 -43.95 -1.55 27.12
CA LEU A 393 -43.97 -3.02 27.26
C LEU A 393 -43.26 -3.53 28.53
N GLY A 394 -42.66 -2.64 29.34
CA GLY A 394 -41.87 -3.03 30.52
C GLY A 394 -40.61 -3.82 30.14
N GLU A 395 -39.98 -4.56 31.07
CA GLU A 395 -38.71 -5.28 30.83
C GLU A 395 -38.81 -6.47 29.84
N ILE A 396 -40.01 -6.82 29.38
CA ILE A 396 -40.27 -8.03 28.58
C ILE A 396 -39.89 -7.84 27.09
N TRP A 397 -39.67 -6.60 26.63
CA TRP A 397 -39.47 -6.29 25.22
C TRP A 397 -38.15 -6.78 24.60
N GLN A 398 -37.15 -7.16 25.41
CA GLN A 398 -35.86 -7.67 24.91
C GLN A 398 -35.85 -9.19 24.62
N PHE A 399 -36.92 -9.92 24.97
CA PHE A 399 -36.96 -11.40 24.85
C PHE A 399 -37.35 -11.93 23.46
N GLY A 400 -37.30 -11.11 22.42
CA GLY A 400 -37.80 -11.47 21.08
C GLY A 400 -36.84 -11.20 19.93
N SER A 401 -35.51 -11.31 20.11
CA SER A 401 -34.57 -11.27 18.99
C SER A 401 -33.31 -12.10 19.28
N THR A 402 -33.45 -13.41 19.26
CA THR A 402 -32.38 -14.35 18.87
C THR A 402 -32.68 -14.90 17.50
#